data_AF-A0A7C7LT98-F1
#
_entry.id   AF-A0A7C7LT98-F1
#
_cell.length_a   1.000
_cell.length_b   1.000
_cell.length_c   1.000
_cell.angle_alpha   90.00
_cell.angle_beta   90.00
_cell.angle_gamma   90.00
#
_symmetry.space_group_name_H-M   'P 1'
#
loop_
_entity.id
_entity.type
_entity.pdbx_description
1 polymer ?
#
loop_
_entity_poly.entity_id
_entity_poly.type
_entity_poly.pdbx_seq_one_letter_code
_entity_poly.pdbx_strand_id
1 'polypeptide(L)'
;MAEKITKFRTKWHHIVGTYDGKTKRVYLDGALLNEQGEKFKFAGTNDKDLRLGCSKDRPQYTHDGGMIDEAAVWRRALSPDEIKMVMKGDMLAVFPEDILAITWGSIKIR
;
A
#
# COMPACT_ATOMS: atom_id res chain seq x y z
N MET A 1 3.91 -25.11 -5.01
CA MET A 1 3.91 -24.03 -4.00
C MET A 1 5.07 -23.05 -4.17
N ALA A 2 6.31 -23.51 -4.38
CA ALA A 2 7.49 -22.65 -4.51
C ALA A 2 7.40 -21.60 -5.64
N GLU A 3 6.88 -21.99 -6.81
CA GLU A 3 6.78 -21.10 -7.99
C GLU A 3 5.86 -19.88 -7.79
N LYS A 4 4.79 -20.03 -7.00
CA LYS A 4 3.84 -18.96 -6.68
C LYS A 4 4.45 -17.92 -5.72
N ILE A 5 5.36 -18.36 -4.83
CA ILE A 5 6.08 -17.50 -3.89
C ILE A 5 7.19 -16.73 -4.62
N THR A 6 7.89 -17.36 -5.57
CA THR A 6 8.94 -16.71 -6.36
C THR A 6 8.40 -15.58 -7.25
N LYS A 7 7.19 -15.73 -7.80
CA LYS A 7 6.55 -14.74 -8.68
C LYS A 7 6.13 -13.45 -7.95
N PHE A 8 5.84 -13.53 -6.65
CA PHE A 8 5.50 -12.38 -5.82
C PHE A 8 6.73 -11.50 -5.50
N ARG A 9 7.93 -12.07 -5.46
CA ARG A 9 9.15 -11.36 -5.02
C ARG A 9 9.87 -10.59 -6.14
N THR A 10 9.41 -10.72 -7.38
CA THR A 10 10.12 -10.19 -8.57
C THR A 10 9.32 -9.14 -9.34
N LYS A 11 8.16 -8.73 -8.83
CA LYS A 11 7.29 -7.74 -9.46
C LYS A 11 6.81 -6.71 -8.45
N TRP A 12 6.54 -5.51 -8.96
CA TRP A 12 5.77 -4.51 -8.22
C TRP A 12 4.35 -5.03 -8.00
N HIS A 13 3.87 -4.88 -6.77
CA HIS A 13 2.53 -5.24 -6.36
C HIS A 13 1.87 -4.04 -5.68
N HIS A 14 0.61 -3.80 -5.98
CA HIS A 14 -0.18 -2.77 -5.31
C HIS A 14 -1.01 -3.42 -4.20
N ILE A 15 -0.77 -3.00 -2.95
CA ILE A 15 -1.41 -3.56 -1.77
C ILE A 15 -2.20 -2.46 -1.07
N VAL A 16 -3.49 -2.73 -0.81
CA VAL A 16 -4.36 -1.78 -0.09
C VAL A 16 -5.06 -2.49 1.07
N GLY A 17 -4.98 -1.90 2.25
CA GLY A 17 -5.81 -2.25 3.40
C GLY A 17 -6.92 -1.21 3.59
N THR A 18 -8.17 -1.66 3.73
CA THR A 18 -9.30 -0.77 4.05
C THR A 18 -10.03 -1.23 5.29
N TYR A 19 -10.59 -0.28 6.04
CA TYR A 19 -11.46 -0.56 7.17
C TYR A 19 -12.62 0.45 7.21
N ASP A 20 -13.85 -0.05 7.12
CA ASP A 20 -15.07 0.76 7.07
C ASP A 20 -15.76 0.93 8.44
N GLY A 21 -15.09 0.51 9.53
CA GLY A 21 -15.66 0.50 10.87
C GLY A 21 -16.35 -0.81 11.25
N LYS A 22 -16.52 -1.74 10.30
CA LYS A 22 -17.11 -3.07 10.52
C LYS A 22 -16.28 -4.20 9.90
N THR A 23 -15.75 -3.99 8.71
CA THR A 23 -15.08 -5.00 7.91
C THR A 23 -13.70 -4.50 7.50
N LYS A 24 -12.69 -5.33 7.73
CA LYS A 24 -11.32 -5.14 7.25
C LYS A 24 -11.19 -5.86 5.92
N ARG A 25 -10.56 -5.23 4.93
CA ARG A 25 -10.30 -5.84 3.62
C ARG A 25 -8.86 -5.61 3.19
N VAL A 26 -8.30 -6.58 2.49
CA VAL A 26 -6.99 -6.49 1.86
C VAL A 26 -7.16 -6.75 0.37
N TYR A 27 -6.59 -5.87 -0.44
CA TYR A 27 -6.56 -5.97 -1.89
C TYR A 27 -5.13 -6.17 -2.37
N LEU A 28 -4.97 -7.00 -3.40
CA LEU A 28 -3.71 -7.22 -4.11
C LEU A 28 -3.95 -6.97 -5.60
N ASP A 29 -3.17 -6.06 -6.18
CA ASP A 29 -3.26 -5.67 -7.60
C ASP A 29 -4.70 -5.28 -8.01
N GLY A 30 -5.39 -4.56 -7.12
CA GLY A 30 -6.76 -4.08 -7.31
C GLY A 30 -7.86 -5.13 -7.11
N ALA A 31 -7.52 -6.39 -6.87
CA ALA A 31 -8.48 -7.46 -6.57
C ALA A 31 -8.60 -7.70 -5.06
N LEU A 32 -9.81 -8.02 -4.58
CA LEU A 32 -10.02 -8.39 -3.18
C LEU A 32 -9.30 -9.71 -2.90
N LEU A 33 -8.32 -9.68 -2.00
CA LEU A 33 -7.56 -10.86 -1.59
C LEU A 33 -8.24 -11.55 -0.40
N ASN A 34 -8.69 -10.77 0.59
CA ASN A 34 -9.35 -11.30 1.77
C ASN A 34 -10.20 -10.22 2.47
N GLU A 35 -11.23 -10.65 3.19
CA GLU A 35 -12.02 -9.78 4.06
C GLU A 35 -12.41 -10.46 5.36
N GLN A 36 -12.53 -9.66 6.42
CA GLN A 36 -12.95 -10.13 7.73
C GLN A 36 -13.92 -9.13 8.35
N GLY A 37 -15.14 -9.58 8.59
CA GLY A 37 -16.18 -8.85 9.30
C GLY A 37 -15.91 -8.84 10.80
N GLU A 38 -14.97 -8.03 11.24
CA GLU A 38 -14.61 -7.89 12.65
C GLU A 38 -14.46 -6.40 12.99
N LYS A 39 -15.30 -5.94 13.92
CA LYS A 39 -15.10 -4.62 14.52
C LYS A 39 -13.75 -4.60 15.22
N PHE A 40 -12.85 -3.78 14.71
CA PHE A 40 -11.60 -3.49 15.37
C PHE A 40 -11.90 -2.89 16.74
N LYS A 41 -11.43 -3.54 17.80
CA LYS A 41 -11.40 -2.96 19.14
C LYS A 41 -10.34 -1.86 19.14
N PHE A 42 -10.74 -0.67 18.71
CA PHE A 42 -9.85 0.48 18.68
C PHE A 42 -9.41 0.81 20.10
N ALA A 43 -8.14 0.58 20.39
CA ALA A 43 -7.55 0.86 21.70
C ALA A 43 -7.25 2.35 21.92
N GLY A 44 -7.68 3.23 20.99
CA GLY A 44 -7.37 4.66 21.00
C GLY A 44 -6.27 5.03 20.01
N THR A 45 -6.09 6.34 19.83
CA THR A 45 -4.89 6.90 19.20
C THR A 45 -3.69 6.65 20.10
N ASN A 46 -2.57 6.27 19.52
CA ASN A 46 -1.29 6.24 20.22
C ASN A 46 -0.39 7.35 19.66
N ASP A 47 0.67 7.65 20.41
CA ASP A 47 1.70 8.64 20.12
C ASP A 47 2.88 8.04 19.32
N LYS A 48 2.72 6.86 18.72
CA LYS A 48 3.80 6.19 18.00
C LYS A 48 3.90 6.70 16.56
N ASP A 49 5.13 6.85 16.10
CA ASP A 49 5.40 7.18 14.69
C ASP A 49 4.78 6.15 13.74
N LEU A 50 4.17 6.64 12.67
CA LEU A 50 3.86 5.82 11.50
C LEU A 50 5.17 5.35 10.87
N ARG A 51 5.33 4.03 10.77
CA ARG A 51 6.51 3.39 10.18
C ARG A 51 6.08 2.62 8.94
N LEU A 52 6.85 2.77 7.87
CA LEU A 52 6.72 2.00 6.64
C LEU A 52 7.96 1.12 6.49
N GLY A 53 7.77 -0.14 6.11
CA GLY A 53 8.87 -1.07 5.88
C GLY A 53 9.64 -1.51 7.15
N CYS A 54 9.21 -1.13 8.35
CA CYS A 54 9.85 -1.58 9.60
C CYS A 54 8.88 -1.56 10.79
N SER A 55 9.30 -2.21 11.88
CA SER A 55 8.59 -2.18 13.16
C SER A 55 9.54 -1.76 14.28
N LYS A 56 9.03 -0.94 15.21
CA LYS A 56 9.75 -0.59 16.44
C LYS A 56 10.02 -1.87 17.24
N ASP A 57 11.25 -2.02 17.73
CA ASP A 57 11.71 -3.09 18.61
C ASP A 57 11.47 -4.52 18.06
N ARG A 58 11.27 -4.66 16.74
CA ARG A 58 11.02 -5.95 16.08
C ARG A 58 11.74 -6.00 14.72
N PRO A 59 13.08 -6.17 14.72
CA PRO A 59 13.90 -6.11 13.52
C PRO A 59 13.54 -7.20 12.49
N GLN A 60 12.97 -8.33 12.92
CA GLN A 60 12.51 -9.40 12.04
C GLN A 60 11.37 -9.01 11.08
N TYR A 61 10.69 -7.88 11.31
CA TYR A 61 9.66 -7.33 10.43
C TYR A 61 10.18 -6.18 9.55
N THR A 62 11.49 -6.00 9.47
CA THR A 62 12.09 -5.03 8.56
C THR A 62 11.99 -5.55 7.13
N HIS A 63 11.56 -4.68 6.22
CA HIS A 63 11.49 -4.93 4.79
C HIS A 63 12.89 -4.80 4.18
N ASP A 64 13.75 -5.76 4.50
CA ASP A 64 15.14 -5.78 4.05
C ASP A 64 15.25 -6.21 2.57
N GLY A 65 15.95 -5.41 1.77
CA GLY A 65 16.17 -5.66 0.34
C GLY A 65 14.95 -5.50 -0.58
N GLY A 66 13.83 -4.95 -0.09
CA GLY A 66 12.65 -4.67 -0.90
C GLY A 66 12.41 -3.17 -1.11
N MET A 67 11.54 -2.83 -2.06
CA MET A 67 11.23 -1.45 -2.43
C MET A 67 9.76 -1.12 -2.11
N ILE A 68 9.51 0.08 -1.62
CA ILE A 68 8.18 0.64 -1.38
C ILE A 68 8.10 1.94 -2.16
N ASP A 69 6.99 2.18 -2.83
CA ASP A 69 6.74 3.41 -3.56
C ASP A 69 5.26 3.78 -3.48
N GLU A 70 4.94 5.05 -3.71
CA GLU A 70 3.58 5.62 -3.74
C GLU A 70 2.75 5.32 -2.46
N ALA A 71 3.37 5.48 -1.29
CA ALA A 71 2.70 5.25 -0.02
C ALA A 71 1.70 6.37 0.32
N ALA A 72 0.44 5.99 0.56
CA ALA A 72 -0.64 6.92 0.88
C ALA A 72 -1.58 6.40 1.98
N VAL A 73 -2.23 7.33 2.68
CA VAL A 73 -3.18 7.04 3.77
C VAL A 73 -4.42 7.92 3.60
N TRP A 74 -5.60 7.30 3.66
CA TRP A 74 -6.89 7.98 3.57
C TRP A 74 -7.65 7.96 4.89
N ARG A 75 -8.48 8.99 5.11
CA ARG A 75 -9.35 9.10 6.30
C ARG A 75 -10.63 8.25 6.21
N ARG A 76 -10.81 7.51 5.11
CA ARG A 76 -11.97 6.65 4.84
C ARG A 76 -11.54 5.37 4.13
N ALA A 77 -12.39 4.36 4.16
CA ALA A 77 -12.24 3.21 3.28
C ALA A 77 -12.45 3.63 1.82
N LEU A 78 -11.52 3.22 0.95
CA LEU A 78 -11.67 3.36 -0.50
C LEU A 78 -12.60 2.27 -1.05
N SER A 79 -13.34 2.59 -2.09
CA SER A 79 -14.13 1.62 -2.85
C SER A 79 -13.24 0.76 -3.76
N PRO A 80 -13.72 -0.40 -4.24
CA PRO A 80 -12.95 -1.22 -5.19
C PRO A 80 -12.54 -0.48 -6.47
N ASP A 81 -13.35 0.45 -6.96
CA ASP A 81 -13.03 1.22 -8.16
C ASP A 81 -12.01 2.32 -7.87
N GLU A 82 -12.11 2.97 -6.71
CA GLU A 82 -11.12 3.93 -6.26
C GLU A 82 -9.74 3.28 -6.07
N ILE A 83 -9.69 2.05 -5.56
CA ILE A 83 -8.45 1.28 -5.41
C ILE A 83 -7.81 1.03 -6.79
N LYS A 84 -8.61 0.75 -7.82
CA LYS A 84 -8.09 0.58 -9.19
C LYS A 84 -7.60 1.89 -9.79
N MET A 85 -8.25 3.02 -9.47
CA MET A 85 -7.79 4.35 -9.89
C MET A 85 -6.45 4.70 -9.23
N VAL A 86 -6.33 4.50 -7.91
CA VAL A 86 -5.06 4.69 -7.17
C VAL A 86 -3.94 3.84 -7.77
N MET A 87 -4.22 2.56 -8.05
CA MET A 87 -3.23 1.66 -8.66
C MET A 87 -2.66 2.16 -9.99
N LYS A 88 -3.48 2.87 -10.78
CA LYS A 88 -3.08 3.42 -12.07
C LYS A 88 -2.35 4.78 -11.94
N GLY A 89 -2.38 5.39 -10.77
CA GLY A 89 -1.87 6.75 -10.54
C GLY A 89 -2.92 7.85 -10.76
N ASP A 90 -4.17 7.51 -11.06
CA ASP A 90 -5.24 8.45 -11.46
C ASP A 90 -5.83 9.25 -10.27
N MET A 91 -5.34 9.01 -9.05
CA MET A 91 -5.82 9.65 -7.82
C MET A 91 -4.69 10.24 -6.97
N LEU A 92 -3.51 10.43 -7.59
CA LEU A 92 -2.36 11.02 -6.91
C LEU A 92 -2.56 12.52 -6.68
N ALA A 93 -2.00 13.04 -5.59
CA ALA A 93 -2.14 14.44 -5.21
C ALA A 93 -1.47 15.41 -6.19
N VAL A 94 -0.65 14.90 -7.11
CA VAL A 94 0.00 15.67 -8.16
C VAL A 94 -0.11 14.90 -9.46
N PHE A 95 -0.69 15.52 -10.49
CA PHE A 95 -0.67 14.98 -11.84
C PHE A 95 0.67 15.35 -12.48
N PRO A 96 1.46 14.38 -13.00
CA PRO A 96 2.74 14.67 -13.65
C PRO A 96 2.58 15.60 -14.87
N GLU A 97 1.38 15.64 -15.46
CA GLU A 97 1.00 16.51 -16.58
C GLU A 97 1.05 18.01 -16.21
N ASP A 98 0.85 18.35 -14.94
CA ASP A 98 0.85 19.72 -14.43
C ASP A 98 2.21 20.16 -13.84
N ILE A 99 3.23 19.30 -13.93
CA ILE A 99 4.59 19.59 -13.47
C ILE A 99 5.55 19.52 -14.66
N LEU A 100 6.09 20.68 -15.08
CA LEU A 100 7.25 20.74 -15.96
C LEU A 100 8.49 20.25 -15.20
N ALA A 101 8.65 18.94 -15.09
CA ALA A 101 9.89 18.36 -14.58
C ALA A 101 11.02 18.60 -15.59
N ILE A 102 11.92 19.53 -15.27
CA ILE A 102 13.11 19.88 -16.08
C ILE A 102 14.22 18.82 -16.04
N THR A 103 14.03 17.73 -15.30
CA THR A 103 14.85 16.53 -15.34
C THR A 103 14.04 15.37 -14.79
N TRP A 104 13.83 14.34 -15.62
CA TRP A 104 13.40 13.04 -15.15
C TRP A 104 14.64 12.14 -15.07
N GLY A 105 15.05 11.79 -13.86
CA GLY A 105 16.00 10.70 -13.65
C GLY A 105 15.26 9.37 -13.75
N SER A 106 15.78 8.42 -14.51
CA SER A 106 15.23 7.06 -14.63
C SER A 106 15.36 6.31 -13.30
N ILE A 107 14.42 6.51 -12.38
CA ILE A 107 14.47 5.94 -11.02
C ILE A 107 13.83 4.55 -10.89
N LYS A 108 13.36 3.95 -11.99
CA LYS A 108 12.90 2.56 -11.98
C LYS A 108 13.62 1.74 -13.04
N ILE A 109 14.88 1.38 -12.74
CA ILE A 109 15.59 0.32 -13.44
C ILE A 109 16.17 -0.65 -12.41
N ARG A 110 15.42 -1.72 -12.12
CA ARG A 110 15.88 -3.12 -12.06
C ARG A 110 14.76 -4.05 -11.63
#